data_AF-A0A238JP55-F1
#
_entry.id   AF-A0A238JP55-F1
#
_cell.length_a   1.000
_cell.length_b   1.000
_cell.length_c   1.000
_cell.angle_alpha   90.00
_cell.angle_beta   90.00
_cell.angle_gamma   90.00
#
_symmetry.space_group_name_H-M   'P 1'
#
loop_
_entity.id
_entity.type
_entity.pdbx_description
1 polymer ?
#
loop_
_entity_poly.entity_id
_entity_poly.type
_entity_poly.pdbx_seq_one_letter_code
_entity_poly.pdbx_strand_id
1 'polypeptide(L)'
;MSDTDTNKDGIEDSAAPLIEHLAELRTRLIRAVLAFIVGIVVAFVVAEPILQFLLEPIEETLRELGDPNPTMQYTSPQEYLFTLFRISMVFGFALAFPVIGYQLWRFVAPGLYSKEKGAFLPFLIASPVMFLLGASFAHFVVTPLAMAFFLGFADVPSLIADLMRSVTGDLPENVPETAPVAEGIRITFFGKVNESLDITLKFIMAFGMCFQLPVLLTLMGKAGLVSSEGLRNVRKYAVVGILLLAALVTPPDIITQMILFVVVYGLYEVSIFLVTRVEKTREAKLRAEGLWFEDEEEGEDIDEDDEANT
;
A
#
# COMPACT_ATOMS: atom_id res chain seq x y z
N MET A 1 61.53 13.17 -9.78
CA MET A 1 60.44 13.98 -10.36
C MET A 1 59.59 13.05 -11.20
N SER A 2 58.65 12.34 -10.58
CA SER A 2 57.53 11.58 -11.18
C SER A 2 57.12 10.53 -10.14
N ASP A 3 55.94 10.70 -9.51
CA ASP A 3 55.18 9.61 -8.84
C ASP A 3 53.94 10.15 -8.10
N THR A 4 53.39 11.32 -8.50
CA THR A 4 52.24 11.93 -7.78
C THR A 4 51.01 12.19 -8.64
N ASP A 5 51.04 11.90 -9.95
CA ASP A 5 49.93 12.26 -10.87
C ASP A 5 48.98 11.10 -11.22
N THR A 6 49.30 9.85 -10.88
CA THR A 6 48.48 8.68 -11.28
C THR A 6 47.20 8.46 -10.47
N ASN A 7 46.96 9.22 -9.39
CA ASN A 7 45.81 9.01 -8.50
C ASN A 7 44.70 10.07 -8.62
N LYS A 8 44.85 11.07 -9.49
CA LYS A 8 43.80 12.08 -9.76
C LYS A 8 42.88 11.67 -10.91
N ASP A 9 43.42 11.00 -11.92
CA ASP A 9 42.68 10.67 -13.14
C ASP A 9 41.59 9.60 -12.91
N GLY A 10 41.75 8.71 -11.92
CA GLY A 10 40.75 7.68 -11.59
C GLY A 10 39.54 8.19 -10.77
N ILE A 11 39.66 9.34 -10.11
CA ILE A 11 38.58 9.92 -9.28
C ILE A 11 37.69 10.84 -10.13
N GLU A 12 38.24 11.52 -11.13
CA GLU A 12 37.48 12.40 -12.04
C GLU A 12 36.59 11.60 -13.02
N ASP A 13 37.01 10.39 -13.45
CA ASP A 13 36.26 9.53 -14.38
C ASP A 13 35.05 8.84 -13.73
N SER A 14 35.05 8.63 -12.39
CA SER A 14 33.86 8.19 -11.63
C SER A 14 32.95 9.33 -11.17
N ALA A 15 33.47 10.56 -11.07
CA ALA A 15 32.67 11.74 -10.72
C ALA A 15 31.79 12.24 -11.87
N ALA A 16 32.27 12.14 -13.13
CA ALA A 16 31.50 12.54 -14.31
C ALA A 16 30.18 11.74 -14.50
N PRO A 17 30.16 10.39 -14.38
CA PRO A 17 28.94 9.58 -14.45
C PRO A 17 27.93 9.87 -13.33
N LEU A 18 28.40 10.13 -12.11
CA LEU A 18 27.54 10.39 -10.96
C LEU A 18 26.86 11.76 -11.05
N ILE A 19 27.57 12.80 -11.51
CA ILE A 19 26.99 14.12 -11.73
C ILE A 19 25.92 14.08 -12.83
N GLU A 20 26.14 13.29 -13.89
CA GLU A 20 25.16 13.09 -14.95
C GLU A 20 23.88 12.38 -14.44
N HIS A 21 24.03 11.31 -13.64
CA HIS A 21 22.89 10.60 -13.05
C HIS A 21 22.10 11.47 -12.06
N LEU A 22 22.78 12.29 -11.26
CA LEU A 22 22.15 13.25 -10.34
C LEU A 22 21.41 14.37 -11.09
N ALA A 23 21.96 14.88 -12.20
CA ALA A 23 21.30 15.86 -13.04
C ALA A 23 20.02 15.30 -13.70
N GLU A 24 20.06 14.03 -14.07
CA GLU A 24 18.92 13.30 -14.63
C GLU A 24 17.82 13.08 -13.57
N LEU A 25 18.18 12.69 -12.35
CA LEU A 25 17.26 12.54 -11.22
C LEU A 25 16.52 13.84 -10.93
N ARG A 26 17.24 14.96 -10.81
CA ARG A 26 16.62 16.28 -10.51
C ARG A 26 15.57 16.64 -11.56
N THR A 27 15.92 16.52 -12.84
CA THR A 27 15.03 16.91 -13.94
C THR A 27 13.76 16.05 -13.97
N ARG A 28 13.90 14.75 -13.69
CA ARG A 28 12.77 13.82 -13.58
C ARG A 28 11.91 14.11 -12.37
N LEU A 29 12.53 14.37 -11.22
CA LEU A 29 11.84 14.74 -10.00
C LEU A 29 11.02 16.02 -10.18
N ILE A 30 11.59 17.05 -10.83
CA ILE A 30 10.88 18.30 -11.14
C ILE A 30 9.64 18.02 -12.01
N ARG A 31 9.75 17.18 -13.04
CA ARG A 31 8.62 16.82 -13.90
C ARG A 31 7.55 16.02 -13.15
N ALA A 32 7.95 15.10 -12.26
CA ALA A 32 7.05 14.34 -11.42
C ALA A 32 6.30 15.26 -10.43
N VAL A 33 7.01 16.21 -9.81
CA VAL A 33 6.41 17.23 -8.93
C VAL A 33 5.47 18.15 -9.70
N LEU A 34 5.83 18.58 -10.91
CA LEU A 34 4.96 19.42 -11.74
C LEU A 34 3.69 18.65 -12.14
N ALA A 35 3.82 17.39 -12.54
CA ALA A 35 2.66 16.53 -12.82
C ALA A 35 1.77 16.35 -11.59
N PHE A 36 2.37 16.20 -10.40
CA PHE A 36 1.63 16.13 -9.13
C PHE A 36 0.87 17.44 -8.84
N ILE A 37 1.50 18.60 -9.01
CA ILE A 37 0.85 19.91 -8.84
C ILE A 37 -0.32 20.06 -9.82
N VAL A 38 -0.13 19.70 -11.09
CA VAL A 38 -1.21 19.71 -12.08
C VAL A 38 -2.34 18.77 -11.67
N GLY A 39 -2.01 17.56 -11.19
CA GLY A 39 -2.97 16.61 -10.66
C GLY A 39 -3.77 17.18 -9.48
N ILE A 40 -3.11 17.88 -8.55
CA ILE A 40 -3.78 18.55 -7.43
C ILE A 40 -4.74 19.62 -7.93
N VAL A 41 -4.32 20.47 -8.87
CA VAL A 41 -5.18 21.54 -9.41
C VAL A 41 -6.41 20.95 -10.10
N VAL A 42 -6.23 19.89 -10.90
CA VAL A 42 -7.35 19.18 -11.55
C VAL A 42 -8.28 18.55 -10.52
N ALA A 43 -7.72 17.84 -9.51
CA ALA A 43 -8.51 17.22 -8.46
C ALA A 43 -9.25 18.25 -7.59
N PHE A 44 -8.67 19.44 -7.40
CA PHE A 44 -9.29 20.52 -6.63
C PHE A 44 -10.55 21.06 -7.29
N VAL A 45 -10.58 21.16 -8.63
CA VAL A 45 -11.79 21.58 -9.37
C VAL A 45 -12.96 20.61 -9.16
N VAL A 46 -12.68 19.33 -8.91
CA VAL A 46 -13.68 18.27 -8.70
C VAL A 46 -13.70 17.75 -7.25
N ALA A 47 -13.13 18.50 -6.31
CA ALA A 47 -12.97 18.02 -4.93
C ALA A 47 -14.32 17.88 -4.20
N GLU A 48 -15.31 18.71 -4.51
CA GLU A 48 -16.65 18.62 -3.91
C GLU A 48 -17.40 17.33 -4.32
N PRO A 49 -17.48 16.95 -5.61
CA PRO A 49 -17.98 15.63 -6.00
C PRO A 49 -17.23 14.47 -5.34
N ILE A 50 -15.90 14.56 -5.25
CA ILE A 50 -15.09 13.51 -4.61
C ILE A 50 -15.42 13.43 -3.12
N LEU A 51 -15.57 14.57 -2.44
CA LEU A 51 -15.99 14.64 -1.04
C LEU A 51 -17.32 13.91 -0.84
N GLN A 52 -18.33 14.19 -1.66
CA GLN A 52 -19.64 13.52 -1.57
C GLN A 52 -19.51 12.01 -1.75
N PHE A 53 -18.75 11.58 -2.77
CA PHE A 53 -18.45 10.16 -2.99
C PHE A 53 -17.77 9.51 -1.78
N LEU A 54 -16.81 10.19 -1.14
CA LEU A 54 -16.13 9.65 0.05
C LEU A 54 -17.04 9.52 1.28
N LEU A 55 -18.06 10.37 1.38
CA LEU A 55 -19.01 10.37 2.50
C LEU A 55 -20.14 9.36 2.34
N GLU A 56 -20.43 8.90 1.11
CA GLU A 56 -21.53 7.98 0.81
C GLU A 56 -21.50 6.69 1.64
N PRO A 57 -20.38 5.92 1.75
CA PRO A 57 -20.37 4.72 2.59
C PRO A 57 -20.55 5.02 4.08
N ILE A 58 -20.11 6.20 4.52
CA ILE A 58 -20.23 6.63 5.91
C ILE A 58 -21.70 6.94 6.21
N GLU A 59 -22.37 7.65 5.30
CA GLU A 59 -23.81 7.92 5.39
C GLU A 59 -24.62 6.63 5.45
N GLU A 60 -24.33 5.66 4.57
CA GLU A 60 -25.02 4.38 4.54
C GLU A 60 -24.89 3.62 5.87
N THR A 61 -23.67 3.50 6.41
CA THR A 61 -23.45 2.83 7.71
C THR A 61 -24.18 3.52 8.87
N LEU A 62 -24.23 4.86 8.89
CA LEU A 62 -24.98 5.61 9.91
C LEU A 62 -26.49 5.40 9.77
N ARG A 63 -26.98 5.30 8.54
CA ARG A 63 -28.39 5.03 8.25
C ARG A 63 -28.80 3.63 8.65
N GLU A 64 -27.95 2.63 8.41
CA GLU A 64 -28.17 1.24 8.83
C GLU A 64 -28.25 1.10 10.36
N LEU A 65 -27.50 1.93 11.09
CA LEU A 65 -27.50 1.96 12.56
C LEU A 65 -28.70 2.73 13.16
N GLY A 66 -29.61 3.24 12.33
CA GLY A 66 -30.87 3.82 12.77
C GLY A 66 -30.93 5.34 12.83
N ASP A 67 -29.94 6.07 12.28
CA ASP A 67 -30.05 7.51 12.06
C ASP A 67 -30.70 7.78 10.68
N PRO A 68 -31.98 8.21 10.63
CA PRO A 68 -32.66 8.47 9.36
C PRO A 68 -32.11 9.69 8.59
N ASN A 69 -31.35 10.58 9.23
CA ASN A 69 -30.72 11.73 8.59
C ASN A 69 -29.33 11.99 9.18
N PRO A 70 -28.30 11.23 8.77
CA PRO A 70 -26.94 11.40 9.25
C PRO A 70 -26.43 12.81 8.96
N THR A 71 -26.21 13.61 10.00
CA THR A 71 -25.61 14.95 9.85
C THR A 71 -24.15 14.91 10.26
N MET A 72 -23.26 15.25 9.32
CA MET A 72 -21.86 15.50 9.63
C MET A 72 -21.59 17.00 9.68
N GLN A 73 -20.80 17.42 10.65
CA GLN A 73 -20.57 18.84 10.92
C GLN A 73 -19.10 19.22 10.69
N TYR A 74 -18.90 20.42 10.14
CA TYR A 74 -17.61 21.11 10.19
C TYR A 74 -17.60 22.00 11.42
N THR A 75 -16.55 21.90 12.23
CA THR A 75 -16.42 22.71 13.46
C THR A 75 -15.86 24.09 13.20
N SER A 76 -15.17 24.28 12.06
CA SER A 76 -14.59 25.57 11.70
C SER A 76 -14.64 25.82 10.19
N PRO A 77 -14.76 27.08 9.73
CA PRO A 77 -14.81 27.39 8.30
C PRO A 77 -13.56 26.95 7.52
N GLN A 78 -12.37 27.03 8.14
CA GLN A 78 -11.13 26.59 7.52
C GLN A 78 -11.02 25.07 7.37
N GLU A 79 -11.79 24.31 8.15
CA GLU A 79 -11.81 22.84 8.07
C GLU A 79 -12.25 22.39 6.69
N TYR A 80 -13.33 22.99 6.16
CA TYR A 80 -13.84 22.71 4.81
C TYR A 80 -12.75 22.90 3.75
N LEU A 81 -12.03 24.03 3.78
CA LEU A 81 -10.96 24.32 2.83
C LEU A 81 -9.82 23.31 2.94
N PHE A 82 -9.38 22.96 4.15
CA PHE A 82 -8.33 21.96 4.34
C PHE A 82 -8.76 20.56 3.91
N THR A 83 -10.02 20.21 4.12
CA THR A 83 -10.60 18.95 3.63
C THR A 83 -10.51 18.88 2.11
N LEU A 84 -10.92 19.94 1.38
CA LEU A 84 -10.80 19.98 -0.08
C LEU A 84 -9.34 19.88 -0.54
N PHE A 85 -8.41 20.58 0.12
CA PHE A 85 -6.98 20.45 -0.19
C PHE A 85 -6.46 19.02 0.03
N ARG A 86 -6.82 18.36 1.14
CA ARG A 86 -6.40 16.99 1.43
C ARG A 86 -6.91 15.99 0.39
N ILE A 87 -8.17 16.09 0.03
CA ILE A 87 -8.78 15.29 -1.05
C ILE A 87 -8.01 15.51 -2.35
N SER A 88 -7.75 16.77 -2.69
CA SER A 88 -7.03 17.14 -3.92
C SER A 88 -5.59 16.62 -3.93
N MET A 89 -4.92 16.58 -2.78
CA MET A 89 -3.58 15.99 -2.66
C MET A 89 -3.61 14.47 -2.92
N VAL A 90 -4.56 13.75 -2.33
CA VAL A 90 -4.68 12.29 -2.48
C VAL A 90 -5.12 11.89 -3.89
N PHE A 91 -6.20 12.48 -4.38
CA PHE A 91 -6.72 12.17 -5.72
C PHE A 91 -5.85 12.78 -6.82
N GLY A 92 -5.24 13.94 -6.56
CA GLY A 92 -4.23 14.52 -7.45
C GLY A 92 -2.98 13.65 -7.56
N PHE A 93 -2.56 13.00 -6.46
CA PHE A 93 -1.51 11.99 -6.50
C PHE A 93 -1.95 10.80 -7.35
N ALA A 94 -3.16 10.28 -7.15
CA ALA A 94 -3.71 9.17 -7.94
C ALA A 94 -3.74 9.48 -9.45
N LEU A 95 -4.16 10.69 -9.82
CA LEU A 95 -4.19 11.16 -11.21
C LEU A 95 -2.78 11.38 -11.79
N ALA A 96 -1.85 11.89 -11.00
CA ALA A 96 -0.46 12.10 -11.40
C ALA A 96 0.36 10.81 -11.39
N PHE A 97 -0.12 9.76 -10.73
CA PHE A 97 0.57 8.50 -10.53
C PHE A 97 1.10 7.84 -11.81
N PRO A 98 0.37 7.80 -12.95
CA PRO A 98 0.91 7.27 -14.20
C PRO A 98 2.14 8.04 -14.68
N VAL A 99 2.13 9.37 -14.54
CA VAL A 99 3.25 10.22 -14.94
C VAL A 99 4.42 10.06 -13.97
N ILE A 100 4.15 10.02 -12.67
CA ILE A 100 5.16 9.79 -11.63
C ILE A 100 5.83 8.42 -11.84
N GLY A 101 5.04 7.37 -12.05
CA GLY A 101 5.52 6.02 -12.35
C GLY A 101 6.36 5.98 -13.62
N TYR A 102 5.96 6.70 -14.67
CA TYR A 102 6.76 6.82 -15.90
C TYR A 102 8.12 7.51 -15.66
N GLN A 103 8.16 8.60 -14.89
CA GLN A 103 9.42 9.30 -14.60
C GLN A 103 10.33 8.46 -13.70
N LEU A 104 9.77 7.80 -12.70
CA LEU A 104 10.49 6.88 -11.82
C LEU A 104 11.05 5.70 -12.62
N TRP A 105 10.26 5.13 -13.51
CA TRP A 105 10.72 4.07 -14.40
C TRP A 105 11.88 4.53 -15.29
N ARG A 106 11.74 5.68 -15.95
CA ARG A 106 12.79 6.19 -16.84
C ARG A 106 14.08 6.46 -16.05
N PHE A 107 13.98 6.74 -14.76
CA PHE A 107 15.13 6.82 -13.85
C PHE A 107 15.78 5.48 -13.55
N VAL A 108 15.00 4.42 -13.36
CA VAL A 108 15.53 3.08 -13.04
C VAL A 108 16.00 2.32 -14.29
N ALA A 109 15.35 2.53 -15.44
CA ALA A 109 15.61 1.85 -16.71
C ALA A 109 17.07 1.89 -17.23
N PRO A 110 17.88 2.95 -17.03
CA PRO A 110 19.28 2.98 -17.43
C PRO A 110 20.15 2.00 -16.62
N GLY A 111 19.77 1.74 -15.37
CA GLY A 111 20.43 0.77 -14.49
C GLY A 111 20.06 -0.69 -14.78
N LEU A 112 19.18 -0.93 -15.78
CA LEU A 112 18.71 -2.26 -16.13
C LEU A 112 19.06 -2.61 -17.57
N TYR A 113 19.45 -3.87 -17.80
CA TYR A 113 19.98 -4.35 -19.08
C TYR A 113 19.13 -3.88 -20.28
N SER A 114 19.79 -3.14 -21.17
CA SER A 114 19.18 -2.42 -22.30
C SER A 114 18.35 -3.28 -23.28
N LYS A 115 18.43 -4.61 -23.17
CA LYS A 115 17.72 -5.58 -24.00
C LYS A 115 16.26 -5.86 -23.59
N GLU A 116 15.80 -5.40 -22.41
CA GLU A 116 14.43 -5.66 -21.93
C GLU A 116 13.52 -4.43 -21.82
N LYS A 117 13.84 -3.28 -22.43
CA LYS A 117 13.03 -2.04 -22.28
C LYS A 117 11.54 -2.20 -22.63
N GLY A 118 11.18 -3.11 -23.54
CA GLY A 118 9.78 -3.42 -23.91
C GLY A 118 9.00 -4.18 -22.85
N ALA A 119 9.68 -4.75 -21.85
CA ALA A 119 9.09 -5.46 -20.74
C ALA A 119 8.21 -4.58 -19.83
N PHE A 120 8.47 -3.27 -19.83
CA PHE A 120 7.99 -2.30 -18.83
C PHE A 120 6.69 -1.60 -19.23
N LEU A 121 6.39 -1.53 -20.52
CA LEU A 121 5.19 -0.88 -21.05
C LEU A 121 3.88 -1.44 -20.47
N PRO A 122 3.65 -2.77 -20.37
CA PRO A 122 2.43 -3.28 -19.75
C PRO A 122 2.34 -2.96 -18.25
N PHE A 123 3.47 -2.88 -17.55
CA PHE A 123 3.49 -2.54 -16.11
C PHE A 123 3.13 -1.07 -15.85
N LEU A 124 3.50 -0.17 -16.76
CA LEU A 124 3.15 1.24 -16.66
C LEU A 124 1.63 1.47 -16.73
N ILE A 125 0.90 0.61 -17.44
CA ILE A 125 -0.56 0.63 -17.51
C ILE A 125 -1.18 -0.15 -16.34
N ALA A 126 -0.57 -1.28 -15.96
CA ALA A 126 -1.04 -2.07 -14.82
C ALA A 126 -0.97 -1.30 -13.49
N SER A 127 0.03 -0.43 -13.33
CA SER A 127 0.26 0.34 -12.11
C SER A 127 -0.90 1.30 -11.75
N PRO A 128 -1.37 2.19 -12.65
CA PRO A 128 -2.59 2.98 -12.42
C PRO A 128 -3.84 2.14 -12.17
N VAL A 129 -4.02 1.04 -12.91
CA VAL A 129 -5.17 0.15 -12.72
C VAL A 129 -5.15 -0.48 -11.33
N MET A 130 -4.00 -0.99 -10.89
CA MET A 130 -3.83 -1.55 -9.56
C MET A 130 -3.98 -0.50 -8.46
N PHE A 131 -3.54 0.74 -8.69
CA PHE A 131 -3.74 1.84 -7.74
C PHE A 131 -5.23 2.12 -7.55
N LEU A 132 -5.97 2.26 -8.66
CA LEU A 132 -7.42 2.49 -8.63
C LEU A 132 -8.18 1.31 -8.01
N LEU A 133 -7.72 0.08 -8.26
CA LEU A 133 -8.30 -1.12 -7.65
C LEU A 133 -8.07 -1.13 -6.14
N GLY A 134 -6.86 -0.79 -5.68
CA GLY A 134 -6.54 -0.64 -4.25
C GLY A 134 -7.32 0.50 -3.58
N ALA A 135 -7.45 1.64 -4.25
CA ALA A 135 -8.26 2.78 -3.78
C ALA A 135 -9.75 2.41 -3.68
N SER A 136 -10.28 1.69 -4.66
CA SER A 136 -11.66 1.19 -4.64
C SER A 136 -11.87 0.18 -3.52
N PHE A 137 -10.92 -0.73 -3.31
CA PHE A 137 -10.96 -1.68 -2.19
C PHE A 137 -10.97 -0.96 -0.83
N ALA A 138 -10.13 0.06 -0.65
CA ALA A 138 -10.12 0.86 0.58
C ALA A 138 -11.45 1.58 0.82
N HIS A 139 -12.04 2.15 -0.23
CA HIS A 139 -13.29 2.88 -0.12
C HIS A 139 -14.49 1.97 0.14
N PHE A 140 -14.65 0.89 -0.62
CA PHE A 140 -15.84 0.03 -0.56
C PHE A 140 -15.77 -1.10 0.45
N VAL A 141 -14.58 -1.52 0.88
CA VAL A 141 -14.43 -2.67 1.82
C VAL A 141 -13.89 -2.20 3.15
N VAL A 142 -12.79 -1.46 3.14
CA VAL A 142 -12.07 -1.13 4.38
C VAL A 142 -12.76 -0.01 5.16
N THR A 143 -13.20 1.04 4.48
CA THR A 143 -13.88 2.18 5.12
C THR A 143 -15.15 1.75 5.86
N PRO A 144 -16.11 1.02 5.25
CA PRO A 144 -17.31 0.58 5.98
C PRO A 144 -16.98 -0.40 7.10
N LEU A 145 -15.99 -1.29 6.91
CA LEU A 145 -15.56 -2.21 7.97
C LEU A 145 -14.97 -1.45 9.17
N ALA A 146 -14.13 -0.45 8.93
CA ALA A 146 -13.55 0.38 9.98
C ALA A 146 -14.64 1.18 10.72
N MET A 147 -15.63 1.73 10.01
CA MET A 147 -16.75 2.43 10.63
C MET A 147 -17.64 1.50 11.44
N ALA A 148 -17.97 0.32 10.92
CA ALA A 148 -18.73 -0.71 11.63
C ALA A 148 -18.03 -1.13 12.92
N PHE A 149 -16.69 -1.26 12.90
CA PHE A 149 -15.90 -1.51 14.10
C PHE A 149 -16.00 -0.35 15.09
N PHE A 150 -15.73 0.89 14.66
CA PHE A 150 -15.74 2.05 15.55
C PHE A 150 -17.09 2.29 16.20
N LEU A 151 -18.16 2.12 15.44
CA LEU A 151 -19.53 2.28 15.90
C LEU A 151 -19.94 1.09 16.79
N GLY A 152 -19.52 -0.13 16.45
CA GLY A 152 -19.71 -1.30 17.30
C GLY A 152 -19.12 -1.14 18.70
N PHE A 153 -17.96 -0.48 18.85
CA PHE A 153 -17.38 -0.16 20.16
C PHE A 153 -18.24 0.79 21.01
N ALA A 154 -19.02 1.67 20.37
CA ALA A 154 -19.94 2.53 21.09
C ALA A 154 -21.08 1.73 21.76
N ASP A 155 -21.43 0.56 21.21
CA ASP A 155 -22.48 -0.34 21.71
C ASP A 155 -21.96 -1.51 22.58
N VAL A 156 -20.64 -1.75 22.64
CA VAL A 156 -20.07 -2.80 23.52
C VAL A 156 -20.48 -2.64 25.01
N PRO A 157 -20.52 -1.42 25.58
CA PRO A 157 -20.99 -1.23 26.95
C PRO A 157 -22.45 -1.65 27.15
N SER A 158 -23.33 -1.46 26.17
CA SER A 158 -24.75 -1.81 26.28
C SER A 158 -24.96 -3.33 26.18
N LEU A 159 -24.20 -4.02 25.32
CA LEU A 159 -24.19 -5.49 25.23
C LEU A 159 -23.66 -6.16 26.51
N ILE A 160 -22.59 -5.63 27.09
CA ILE A 160 -22.06 -6.13 28.37
C ILE A 160 -23.05 -5.83 29.50
N ALA A 161 -23.69 -4.66 29.50
CA ALA A 161 -24.72 -4.32 30.48
C ALA A 161 -25.94 -5.25 30.39
N ASP A 162 -26.41 -5.58 29.19
CA ASP A 162 -27.53 -6.52 29.01
C ASP A 162 -27.16 -7.96 29.35
N LEU A 163 -25.93 -8.39 29.02
CA LEU A 163 -25.42 -9.69 29.44
C LEU A 163 -25.29 -9.77 30.97
N MET A 164 -24.74 -8.74 31.61
CA MET A 164 -24.64 -8.65 33.07
C MET A 164 -26.04 -8.64 33.71
N ARG A 165 -26.99 -7.83 33.21
CA ARG A 165 -28.40 -7.86 33.65
C ARG A 165 -29.01 -9.26 33.57
N SER A 166 -28.72 -10.00 32.50
CA SER A 166 -29.23 -11.36 32.31
C SER A 166 -28.64 -12.40 33.28
N VAL A 167 -27.45 -12.13 33.84
CA VAL A 167 -26.71 -13.05 34.73
C VAL A 167 -26.82 -12.65 36.20
N THR A 168 -26.77 -11.37 36.53
CA THR A 168 -26.76 -10.87 37.92
C THR A 168 -28.13 -10.40 38.40
N GLY A 169 -29.13 -10.25 37.53
CA GLY A 169 -30.49 -9.80 37.87
C GLY A 169 -30.59 -8.32 38.28
N ASP A 170 -29.50 -7.74 38.79
CA ASP A 170 -29.32 -6.34 39.14
C ASP A 170 -28.11 -5.73 38.41
N LEU A 171 -28.20 -4.44 38.09
CA LEU A 171 -27.08 -3.65 37.62
C LEU A 171 -26.12 -3.37 38.79
N PRO A 172 -24.80 -3.57 38.64
CA PRO A 172 -23.85 -2.99 39.57
C PRO A 172 -24.02 -1.47 39.53
N GLU A 173 -24.11 -0.82 40.69
CA GLU A 173 -24.27 0.65 40.88
C GLU A 173 -23.24 1.51 40.10
N ASN A 174 -22.21 0.88 39.52
CA ASN A 174 -21.09 1.52 38.84
C ASN A 174 -20.93 1.13 37.35
N VAL A 175 -21.90 0.46 36.72
CA VAL A 175 -21.90 0.28 35.26
C VAL A 175 -22.58 1.49 34.65
N PRO A 176 -21.94 2.26 33.75
CA PRO A 176 -22.62 3.34 33.07
C PRO A 176 -23.71 2.72 32.21
N GLU A 177 -24.95 2.79 32.67
CA GLU A 177 -26.09 2.63 31.80
C GLU A 177 -25.93 3.66 30.69
N THR A 178 -25.80 3.21 29.44
CA THR A 178 -26.24 4.03 28.31
C THR A 178 -27.77 4.07 28.35
N ALA A 179 -28.31 4.67 29.42
CA ALA A 179 -29.70 5.04 29.54
C ALA A 179 -29.97 6.17 28.54
N PRO A 180 -31.21 6.31 28.01
CA PRO A 180 -31.65 7.58 27.48
C PRO A 180 -31.60 8.56 28.65
N VAL A 181 -30.54 9.35 28.71
CA VAL A 181 -30.19 10.20 29.84
C VAL A 181 -31.34 11.17 30.11
N ALA A 182 -32.08 10.93 31.19
CA ALA A 182 -33.06 11.87 31.73
C ALA A 182 -32.40 12.88 32.67
N GLU A 183 -31.24 12.56 33.28
CA GLU A 183 -30.39 13.51 34.00
C GLU A 183 -28.90 13.12 33.84
N GLY A 184 -28.14 13.97 33.14
CA GLY A 184 -26.73 13.75 32.80
C GLY A 184 -26.34 14.34 31.43
N ILE A 185 -25.04 14.35 31.11
CA ILE A 185 -24.56 14.82 29.80
C ILE A 185 -24.92 13.77 28.74
N ARG A 186 -25.81 14.12 27.81
CA ARG A 186 -26.15 13.28 26.66
C ARG A 186 -24.95 13.25 25.70
N ILE A 187 -24.26 12.11 25.64
CA ILE A 187 -23.21 11.87 24.66
C ILE A 187 -23.90 11.45 23.36
N THR A 188 -24.17 12.42 22.48
CA THR A 188 -24.60 12.17 21.09
C THR A 188 -23.40 12.20 20.17
N PHE A 189 -23.23 11.17 19.36
CA PHE A 189 -22.20 11.15 18.33
C PHE A 189 -22.55 12.18 17.24
N PHE A 190 -21.74 13.23 17.12
CA PHE A 190 -21.76 14.13 15.96
C PHE A 190 -20.53 13.80 15.12
N GLY A 191 -20.75 13.09 14.01
CA GLY A 191 -19.67 12.76 13.07
C GLY A 191 -19.02 14.05 12.53
N LYS A 192 -17.71 14.17 12.68
CA LYS A 192 -16.94 15.26 12.07
C LYS A 192 -16.38 14.79 10.74
N VAL A 193 -16.64 15.58 9.70
CA VAL A 193 -16.24 15.24 8.34
C VAL A 193 -14.74 15.02 8.23
N ASN A 194 -13.92 15.90 8.81
CA ASN A 194 -12.48 15.86 8.63
C ASN A 194 -11.81 14.65 9.30
N GLU A 195 -12.33 14.19 10.42
CA GLU A 195 -11.79 13.03 11.14
C GLU A 195 -12.15 11.72 10.42
N SER A 196 -13.39 11.58 9.96
CA SER A 196 -13.81 10.46 9.13
C SER A 196 -13.05 10.43 7.81
N LEU A 197 -12.89 11.57 7.15
CA LEU A 197 -12.15 11.64 5.89
C LEU A 197 -10.65 11.43 6.05
N ASP A 198 -10.03 11.89 7.14
CA ASP A 198 -8.61 11.64 7.38
C ASP A 198 -8.31 10.15 7.44
N ILE A 199 -9.21 9.36 8.04
CA ILE A 199 -9.12 7.90 8.10
C ILE A 199 -9.30 7.31 6.70
N THR A 200 -10.38 7.68 6.00
CA THR A 200 -10.68 7.18 4.64
C THR A 200 -9.56 7.50 3.65
N LEU A 201 -9.03 8.73 3.65
CA LEU A 201 -7.95 9.16 2.77
C LEU A 201 -6.63 8.44 3.06
N LYS A 202 -6.30 8.18 4.34
CA LYS A 202 -5.14 7.36 4.72
C LYS A 202 -5.28 5.95 4.21
N PHE A 203 -6.46 5.34 4.31
CA PHE A 203 -6.72 4.02 3.74
C PHE A 203 -6.53 4.02 2.22
N ILE A 204 -7.17 4.94 1.50
CA ILE A 204 -7.05 5.03 0.04
C ILE A 204 -5.58 5.12 -0.39
N MET A 205 -4.79 5.97 0.28
CA MET A 205 -3.37 6.11 -0.02
C MET A 205 -2.57 4.85 0.32
N ALA A 206 -2.74 4.30 1.52
CA ALA A 206 -2.00 3.14 1.97
C ALA A 206 -2.28 1.90 1.11
N PHE A 207 -3.57 1.62 0.85
CA PHE A 207 -3.97 0.49 0.01
C PHE A 207 -3.63 0.73 -1.46
N GLY A 208 -3.84 1.92 -1.99
CA GLY A 208 -3.42 2.27 -3.35
C GLY A 208 -1.92 2.01 -3.57
N MET A 209 -1.09 2.34 -2.58
CA MET A 209 0.35 2.03 -2.58
C MET A 209 0.65 0.54 -2.36
N CYS A 210 -0.05 -0.16 -1.46
CA CYS A 210 0.16 -1.60 -1.23
C CYS A 210 -0.20 -2.44 -2.45
N PHE A 211 -1.20 -2.04 -3.22
CA PHE A 211 -1.57 -2.72 -4.47
C PHE A 211 -0.54 -2.51 -5.59
N GLN A 212 0.48 -1.66 -5.38
CA GLN A 212 1.65 -1.60 -6.25
C GLN A 212 2.66 -2.72 -5.98
N LEU A 213 2.58 -3.42 -4.84
CA LEU A 213 3.53 -4.49 -4.50
C LEU A 213 3.60 -5.58 -5.59
N PRO A 214 2.48 -6.12 -6.12
CA PRO A 214 2.54 -7.10 -7.21
C PRO A 214 3.21 -6.56 -8.46
N VAL A 215 2.91 -5.31 -8.83
CA VAL A 215 3.49 -4.68 -10.02
C VAL A 215 4.98 -4.48 -9.82
N LEU A 216 5.39 -3.92 -8.69
CA LEU A 216 6.77 -3.59 -8.36
C LEU A 216 7.64 -4.85 -8.20
N LEU A 217 7.17 -5.86 -7.46
CA LEU A 217 7.91 -7.11 -7.27
C LEU A 217 8.00 -7.92 -8.57
N THR A 218 6.94 -7.97 -9.38
CA THR A 218 7.01 -8.62 -10.70
C THR A 218 8.00 -7.90 -11.62
N LEU A 219 8.06 -6.58 -11.54
CA LEU A 219 9.03 -5.78 -12.29
C LEU A 219 10.47 -6.09 -11.87
N MET A 220 10.72 -6.13 -10.56
CA MET A 220 12.02 -6.49 -10.00
C MET A 220 12.42 -7.93 -10.32
N GLY A 221 11.47 -8.86 -10.32
CA GLY A 221 11.69 -10.25 -10.72
C GLY A 221 12.06 -10.37 -12.20
N LYS A 222 11.36 -9.63 -13.06
CA LYS A 222 11.70 -9.55 -14.48
C LYS A 222 13.08 -8.95 -14.72
N ALA A 223 13.41 -7.91 -13.96
CA ALA A 223 14.72 -7.27 -13.95
C ALA A 223 15.86 -8.16 -13.40
N GLY A 224 15.54 -9.31 -12.79
CA GLY A 224 16.53 -10.18 -12.15
C GLY A 224 17.09 -9.64 -10.82
N LEU A 225 16.49 -8.58 -10.26
CA LEU A 225 16.89 -8.00 -8.97
C LEU A 225 16.36 -8.83 -7.78
N VAL A 226 15.30 -9.60 -8.02
CA VAL A 226 14.58 -10.37 -7.01
C VAL A 226 14.28 -11.74 -7.61
N SER A 227 14.47 -12.80 -6.83
CA SER A 227 14.08 -14.16 -7.24
C SER A 227 12.86 -14.66 -6.48
N SER A 228 12.09 -15.58 -7.06
CA SER A 228 10.94 -16.18 -6.38
C SER A 228 11.35 -16.98 -5.15
N GLU A 229 12.52 -17.62 -5.17
CA GLU A 229 13.11 -18.29 -4.02
C GLU A 229 13.50 -17.29 -2.92
N GLY A 230 14.16 -16.19 -3.28
CA GLY A 230 14.51 -15.11 -2.34
C GLY A 230 13.27 -14.54 -1.65
N LEU A 231 12.19 -14.28 -2.41
CA LEU A 231 10.91 -13.83 -1.84
C LEU A 231 10.26 -14.87 -0.92
N ARG A 232 10.44 -16.17 -1.20
CA ARG A 232 9.96 -17.23 -0.31
C ARG A 232 10.76 -17.26 0.99
N ASN A 233 12.08 -17.08 0.93
CA ASN A 233 12.94 -17.08 2.12
C ASN A 233 12.67 -15.89 3.05
N VAL A 234 12.26 -14.74 2.50
CA VAL A 234 11.93 -13.55 3.29
C VAL A 234 10.47 -13.46 3.75
N ARG A 235 9.64 -14.50 3.55
CA ARG A 235 8.22 -14.53 3.98
C ARG A 235 8.02 -14.08 5.43
N LYS A 236 8.86 -14.57 6.35
CA LYS A 236 8.79 -14.19 7.77
C LYS A 236 9.00 -12.69 8.01
N TYR A 237 9.85 -12.04 7.23
CA TYR A 237 10.05 -10.58 7.31
C TYR A 237 8.91 -9.82 6.65
N ALA A 238 8.39 -10.32 5.52
CA ALA A 238 7.22 -9.74 4.87
C ALA A 238 5.99 -9.74 5.79
N VAL A 239 5.76 -10.83 6.54
CA VAL A 239 4.69 -10.90 7.55
C VAL A 239 4.80 -9.78 8.58
N VAL A 240 6.00 -9.55 9.12
CA VAL A 240 6.23 -8.47 10.11
C VAL A 240 6.04 -7.10 9.46
N GLY A 241 6.55 -6.87 8.25
CA GLY A 241 6.39 -5.62 7.52
C GLY A 241 4.92 -5.29 7.23
N ILE A 242 4.13 -6.29 6.83
CA ILE A 242 2.69 -6.14 6.55
C ILE A 242 1.91 -5.88 7.84
N LEU A 243 2.24 -6.56 8.94
CA LEU A 243 1.61 -6.29 10.24
C LEU A 243 1.90 -4.89 10.75
N LEU A 244 3.14 -4.40 10.60
CA LEU A 244 3.51 -3.02 10.96
C LEU A 244 2.78 -2.00 10.09
N LEU A 245 2.70 -2.25 8.78
CA LEU A 245 1.95 -1.41 7.88
C LEU A 245 0.47 -1.38 8.26
N ALA A 246 -0.11 -2.54 8.55
CA ALA A 246 -1.49 -2.64 9.00
C ALA A 246 -1.69 -1.81 10.27
N ALA A 247 -0.85 -1.99 11.30
CA ALA A 247 -0.93 -1.24 12.55
C ALA A 247 -0.73 0.29 12.39
N LEU A 248 -0.02 0.74 11.35
CA LEU A 248 0.16 2.16 11.06
C LEU A 248 -1.07 2.77 10.34
N VAL A 249 -1.69 1.97 9.48
CA VAL A 249 -2.75 2.40 8.56
C VAL A 249 -4.10 2.27 9.21
N THR A 250 -4.38 1.14 9.85
CA THR A 250 -5.59 0.93 10.63
C THR A 250 -5.43 1.57 12.00
N PRO A 251 -6.54 2.08 12.55
CA PRO A 251 -6.68 2.32 13.99
C PRO A 251 -6.23 1.08 14.79
N PRO A 252 -5.97 1.21 16.11
CA PRO A 252 -5.58 0.08 16.96
C PRO A 252 -6.75 -0.91 17.18
N ASP A 253 -7.18 -1.56 16.10
CA ASP A 253 -8.19 -2.59 16.04
C ASP A 253 -7.58 -3.87 15.45
N ILE A 254 -7.66 -4.94 16.23
CA ILE A 254 -7.15 -6.26 15.87
C ILE A 254 -7.91 -6.85 14.68
N ILE A 255 -9.23 -6.67 14.57
CA ILE A 255 -10.05 -7.31 13.54
C ILE A 255 -9.77 -6.70 12.16
N THR A 256 -9.88 -5.38 12.03
CA THR A 256 -9.52 -4.68 10.78
C THR A 256 -8.04 -4.87 10.44
N GLN A 257 -7.14 -4.86 11.42
CA GLN A 257 -5.72 -5.15 11.21
C GLN A 257 -5.49 -6.56 10.65
N MET A 258 -6.19 -7.58 11.14
CA MET A 258 -6.09 -8.96 10.65
C MET A 258 -6.66 -9.13 9.24
N ILE A 259 -7.79 -8.49 8.94
CA ILE A 259 -8.37 -8.51 7.59
C ILE A 259 -7.41 -7.83 6.61
N LEU A 260 -6.88 -6.66 6.98
CA LEU A 260 -5.89 -5.95 6.18
C LEU A 260 -4.62 -6.79 5.96
N PHE A 261 -4.13 -7.45 7.00
CA PHE A 261 -3.02 -8.37 6.90
C PHE A 261 -3.29 -9.48 5.88
N VAL A 262 -4.45 -10.14 5.94
CA VAL A 262 -4.81 -11.20 5.00
C VAL A 262 -4.82 -10.68 3.56
N VAL A 263 -5.37 -9.50 3.31
CA VAL A 263 -5.43 -8.92 1.97
C VAL A 263 -4.05 -8.60 1.43
N VAL A 264 -3.22 -7.86 2.18
CA VAL A 264 -1.89 -7.46 1.72
C VAL A 264 -0.94 -8.65 1.65
N TYR A 265 -1.04 -9.61 2.56
CA TYR A 265 -0.31 -10.87 2.48
C TYR A 265 -0.73 -11.68 1.25
N GLY A 266 -2.03 -11.73 0.94
CA GLY A 266 -2.54 -12.31 -0.30
C GLY A 266 -1.93 -11.67 -1.54
N LEU A 267 -1.81 -10.34 -1.58
CA LEU A 267 -1.12 -9.64 -2.66
C LEU A 267 0.36 -10.00 -2.75
N TYR A 268 1.03 -10.17 -1.62
CA TYR A 268 2.42 -10.62 -1.58
C TYR A 268 2.59 -12.04 -2.17
N GLU A 269 1.70 -12.97 -1.84
CA GLU A 269 1.70 -14.32 -2.44
C GLU A 269 1.41 -14.29 -3.94
N VAL A 270 0.46 -13.47 -4.38
CA VAL A 270 0.20 -13.23 -5.82
C VAL A 270 1.46 -12.68 -6.49
N SER A 271 2.20 -11.79 -5.82
CA SER A 271 3.46 -11.24 -6.33
C SER A 271 4.50 -12.34 -6.56
N ILE A 272 4.68 -13.24 -5.59
CA ILE A 272 5.59 -14.41 -5.72
C ILE A 272 5.17 -15.27 -6.90
N PHE A 273 3.88 -15.55 -7.03
CA PHE A 273 3.35 -16.34 -8.13
C PHE A 273 3.64 -15.71 -9.51
N LEU A 274 3.43 -14.40 -9.65
CA LEU A 274 3.73 -13.66 -10.87
C LEU A 274 5.23 -13.69 -11.20
N VAL A 275 6.10 -13.49 -10.21
CA VAL A 275 7.56 -13.56 -10.37
C VAL A 275 7.98 -14.95 -10.86
N THR A 276 7.50 -16.03 -10.22
CA THR A 276 7.79 -17.41 -10.65
C THR A 276 7.36 -17.65 -12.10
N ARG A 277 6.22 -17.10 -12.53
CA ARG A 277 5.74 -17.25 -13.91
C ARG A 277 6.65 -16.54 -14.91
N VAL A 278 7.14 -15.36 -14.55
CA VAL A 278 8.10 -14.59 -15.35
C VAL A 278 9.44 -15.31 -15.46
N GLU A 279 9.97 -15.82 -14.34
CA GLU A 279 11.22 -16.60 -14.30
C GLU A 279 11.15 -17.82 -15.22
N LYS A 280 10.10 -18.65 -15.07
CA LYS A 280 9.90 -19.84 -15.92
C LYS A 280 9.85 -19.49 -17.41
N THR A 281 9.21 -18.38 -17.76
CA THR A 281 9.12 -17.91 -19.15
C THR A 281 10.49 -17.46 -19.67
N ARG A 282 11.29 -16.78 -18.83
CA ARG A 282 12.66 -16.37 -19.17
C ARG A 282 13.58 -17.57 -19.40
N GLU A 283 13.55 -18.54 -18.47
CA GLU A 283 14.34 -19.77 -18.61
C GLU A 283 13.96 -20.57 -19.85
N ALA A 284 12.65 -20.72 -20.13
CA ALA A 284 12.19 -21.43 -21.33
C ALA A 284 12.71 -20.76 -22.61
N LYS A 285 12.79 -19.43 -22.64
CA LYS A 285 13.35 -18.68 -23.76
C LYS A 285 14.87 -18.89 -23.89
N LEU A 286 15.61 -18.86 -22.79
CA LEU A 286 17.05 -19.14 -22.78
C LEU A 286 17.36 -20.57 -23.23
N ARG A 287 16.56 -21.56 -22.80
CA ARG A 287 16.65 -22.96 -23.26
C ARG A 287 16.38 -23.07 -24.76
N ALA A 288 15.37 -22.36 -25.27
CA ALA A 288 15.07 -22.33 -26.71
C ALA A 288 16.16 -21.65 -27.55
N GLU A 289 16.88 -20.67 -26.99
CA GLU A 289 17.99 -19.98 -27.64
C GLU A 289 19.34 -20.71 -27.47
N GLY A 290 19.38 -21.85 -26.77
CA GLY A 290 20.60 -22.62 -26.52
C GLY A 290 21.62 -21.91 -25.62
N LEU A 291 21.18 -20.87 -24.90
CA LEU A 291 21.99 -20.05 -23.98
C LEU A 291 21.81 -20.47 -22.51
N TRP A 292 21.03 -21.53 -22.27
CA TRP A 292 20.83 -22.08 -20.94
C TRP A 292 21.95 -23.07 -20.63
N PHE A 293 22.82 -22.67 -19.71
CA PHE A 293 23.75 -23.60 -19.07
C PHE A 293 22.98 -24.26 -17.94
N GLU A 294 22.84 -25.58 -17.99
CA GLU A 294 22.57 -26.33 -16.78
C GLU A 294 23.84 -26.19 -15.94
N ASP A 295 23.73 -25.67 -14.72
CA ASP A 295 24.81 -25.80 -13.75
C ASP A 295 24.93 -27.30 -13.44
N GLU A 296 25.70 -28.04 -14.26
CA GLU A 296 26.16 -29.39 -13.99
C GLU A 296 27.12 -29.32 -12.80
N GLU A 297 26.61 -29.36 -11.58
CA GLU A 297 27.36 -29.75 -10.37
C GLU A 297 26.41 -29.83 -9.16
N GLU A 298 25.64 -30.92 -9.08
CA GLU A 298 25.18 -31.47 -7.79
C GLU A 298 24.77 -32.94 -8.02
N GLY A 299 25.79 -33.78 -8.11
CA GLY A 299 25.65 -35.22 -8.33
C GLY A 299 26.99 -35.89 -8.56
N GLU A 300 27.98 -35.62 -7.70
CA GLU A 300 29.07 -36.59 -7.53
C GLU A 300 28.44 -37.84 -6.91
N ASP A 301 28.27 -38.86 -7.75
CA ASP A 301 28.04 -40.23 -7.36
C ASP A 301 29.12 -40.64 -6.35
N ILE A 302 28.78 -40.64 -5.05
CA ILE A 302 29.54 -41.37 -4.05
C ILE A 302 29.15 -42.84 -4.23
N ASP A 303 29.83 -43.50 -5.16
CA ASP A 303 29.94 -44.96 -5.18
C ASP A 303 30.79 -45.39 -3.97
N GLU A 304 30.16 -45.52 -2.80
CA GLU A 304 30.71 -46.24 -1.65
C GLU A 304 30.60 -47.76 -1.91
N ASP A 305 31.50 -48.30 -2.73
CA ASP A 305 31.75 -49.74 -2.85
C ASP A 305 33.26 -49.99 -3.01
N ASP A 306 34.01 -50.02 -1.88
CA ASP A 306 35.06 -51.02 -1.59
C ASP A 306 35.87 -50.61 -0.34
N GLU A 307 35.72 -51.38 0.75
CA GLU A 307 36.82 -51.91 1.57
C GLU A 307 36.27 -52.45 2.90
N ALA A 308 35.71 -53.67 2.85
CA ALA A 308 35.51 -54.51 4.02
C ALA A 308 36.09 -55.90 3.76
N ASN A 309 37.41 -55.99 3.54
CA ASN A 309 38.16 -57.24 3.75
C ASN A 309 39.67 -57.01 3.84
N THR A 310 40.21 -56.83 5.05
CA THR A 310 41.43 -57.50 5.58
C THR A 310 41.67 -57.10 7.04
#